data_AF-A0A212TMW9-F1
#
_entry.id   AF-A0A212TMW9-F1
#
_cell.length_a   1.000
_cell.length_b   1.000
_cell.length_c   1.000
_cell.angle_alpha   90.00
_cell.angle_beta   90.00
_cell.angle_gamma   90.00
#
_symmetry.space_group_name_H-M   'P 1'
#
loop_
_entity.id
_entity.type
_entity.pdbx_description
1 polymer ?
#
loop_
_entity_poly.entity_id
_entity_poly.type
_entity_poly.pdbx_seq_one_letter_code
_entity_poly.pdbx_strand_id
1 'polypeptide(L)'
;MSNVLLGLPGGISCVDMTQEKFMVTPSGNSTAVWTGTVPAASRPAKRLVFNSTYQETVNGVTRNYNTVAVTEPSGEIKLTLTAKPNGKDKKVKSK
;
A
#
# COMPACT_ATOMS: atom_id res chain seq x y z
N MET A 1 6.44 -6.74 -6.80
CA MET A 1 5.12 -6.63 -6.15
C MET A 1 4.08 -6.43 -7.24
N SER A 2 3.01 -7.23 -7.28
CA SER A 2 1.96 -7.06 -8.30
C SER A 2 1.30 -5.68 -8.17
N ASN A 3 1.15 -4.94 -9.28
CA ASN A 3 0.62 -3.56 -9.36
C ASN A 3 -0.85 -3.39 -8.87
N VAL A 4 -1.44 -4.41 -8.26
CA VAL A 4 -2.83 -4.45 -7.78
C VAL A 4 -3.12 -3.32 -6.78
N LEU A 5 -2.12 -2.90 -6.00
CA LEU A 5 -2.26 -1.81 -5.03
C LEU A 5 -2.24 -0.41 -5.66
N LEU A 6 -1.85 -0.30 -6.93
CA LEU A 6 -1.63 0.97 -7.61
C LEU A 6 -2.84 1.42 -8.44
N GLY A 7 -3.78 0.51 -8.71
CA GLY A 7 -4.96 0.79 -9.55
C GLY A 7 -4.62 1.15 -11.00
N LEU A 8 -3.39 0.87 -11.43
CA LEU A 8 -2.93 1.16 -12.79
C LEU A 8 -3.48 0.13 -13.78
N PRO A 9 -3.84 0.55 -15.01
CA PRO A 9 -4.39 -0.35 -16.02
C PRO A 9 -3.42 -1.51 -16.33
N GLY A 10 -3.98 -2.69 -16.59
CA GLY A 10 -3.23 -3.92 -16.84
C GLY A 10 -2.27 -3.78 -18.02
N GLY A 11 -1.02 -4.19 -17.84
CA GLY A 11 0.02 -4.14 -18.88
C GLY A 11 1.39 -3.64 -18.40
N ILE A 12 1.47 -3.03 -17.21
CA ILE A 12 2.75 -2.63 -16.61
C ILE A 12 3.38 -3.84 -15.92
N SER A 13 4.61 -4.19 -16.30
CA SER A 13 5.32 -5.37 -15.80
C SER A 13 5.75 -5.26 -14.34
N CYS A 14 6.01 -4.06 -13.83
CA CYS A 14 6.18 -3.67 -12.42
C CYS A 14 6.46 -2.15 -12.38
N VAL A 15 6.07 -1.47 -11.31
CA VAL A 15 6.59 -0.11 -11.03
C VAL A 15 7.64 -0.24 -9.94
N ASP A 16 8.86 0.19 -10.24
CA ASP A 16 9.91 0.29 -9.21
C ASP A 16 9.54 1.42 -8.24
N MET A 17 9.54 1.07 -6.96
CA MET A 17 9.21 2.01 -5.89
C MET A 17 10.27 2.02 -4.81
N THR A 18 10.57 3.20 -4.30
CA THR A 18 11.45 3.43 -3.17
C THR A 18 10.62 3.72 -1.92
N GLN A 19 10.97 3.11 -0.80
CA GLN A 19 10.36 3.44 0.49
C GLN A 19 10.94 4.75 1.02
N GLU A 20 10.15 5.81 1.09
CA GLU A 20 10.58 7.09 1.64
C GLU A 20 10.41 7.15 3.15
N LYS A 21 9.40 6.45 3.67
CA LYS A 21 9.08 6.49 5.10
C LYS A 21 8.58 5.14 5.56
N PHE A 22 9.10 4.72 6.70
CA PHE A 22 8.55 3.62 7.47
C PHE A 22 8.52 4.02 8.95
N MET A 23 7.36 3.90 9.56
CA MET A 23 7.16 4.24 10.97
C MET A 23 6.28 3.18 11.61
N VAL A 24 6.69 2.74 12.80
CA VAL A 24 5.90 1.86 13.66
C VAL A 24 5.88 2.48 15.05
N THR A 25 4.69 2.59 15.64
CA THR A 25 4.55 3.08 17.02
C THR A 25 4.55 1.90 18.01
N PRO A 26 4.88 2.12 19.30
CA PRO A 26 4.77 1.09 20.32
C PRO A 26 3.35 0.50 20.46
N SER A 27 2.32 1.29 20.13
CA SER A 27 0.94 0.84 20.08
C SER A 27 0.61 -0.07 18.88
N GLY A 28 1.59 -0.37 18.02
CA GLY A 28 1.43 -1.23 16.84
C GLY A 28 0.83 -0.55 15.62
N ASN A 29 0.64 0.78 15.61
CA ASN A 29 0.29 1.49 14.39
C ASN A 29 1.49 1.51 13.46
N SER A 30 1.28 1.26 12.17
CA SER A 30 2.37 1.35 11.19
C SER A 30 1.94 2.14 9.96
N THR A 31 2.86 2.94 9.46
CA THR A 31 2.71 3.68 8.22
C THR A 31 3.95 3.44 7.35
N ALA A 32 3.73 3.06 6.09
CA ALA A 32 4.77 2.99 5.07
C ALA A 32 4.38 3.89 3.90
N VAL A 33 5.32 4.69 3.40
CA VAL A 33 5.14 5.51 2.20
C VAL A 33 6.19 5.09 1.18
N TRP A 34 5.71 4.76 0.00
CA TRP A 34 6.50 4.39 -1.16
C TRP A 34 6.24 5.38 -2.28
N THR A 35 7.29 5.75 -3.00
CA THR A 35 7.19 6.60 -4.18
C THR A 35 7.87 5.94 -5.37
N GLY A 36 7.45 6.31 -6.57
CA GLY A 36 8.00 5.77 -7.81
C GLY A 36 7.60 6.61 -9.01
N THR A 37 7.91 6.12 -10.19
CA THR A 37 7.50 6.76 -11.45
C THR A 37 6.85 5.75 -12.38
N VAL A 38 5.64 6.07 -12.82
CA VAL A 38 4.89 5.28 -13.79
C VAL A 38 5.43 5.54 -15.21
N PRO A 39 5.68 4.49 -16.01
CA PRO A 39 6.07 4.63 -17.41
C PRO A 39 5.07 5.45 -18.22
N ALA A 40 5.55 6.26 -19.17
CA ALA A 40 4.73 7.20 -19.93
C ALA A 40 3.47 6.56 -20.56
N ALA A 41 3.59 5.34 -21.10
CA ALA A 41 2.50 4.61 -21.73
C ALA A 41 1.35 4.23 -20.78
N SER A 42 1.54 4.36 -19.46
CA SER A 42 0.57 3.92 -18.46
C SER A 42 0.22 5.01 -17.45
N ARG A 43 0.63 6.26 -17.73
CA ARG A 43 0.27 7.41 -16.92
C ARG A 43 -1.21 7.73 -17.14
N PRO A 44 -1.96 8.04 -16.07
CA PRO A 44 -3.35 8.43 -16.21
C PRO A 44 -3.44 9.86 -16.80
N ALA A 45 -4.48 10.13 -17.60
CA ALA A 45 -4.68 11.47 -18.16
C ALA A 45 -5.05 12.53 -17.10
N LYS A 46 -5.53 12.08 -15.93
CA LYS A 46 -5.90 12.91 -14.77
C LYS A 46 -5.39 12.23 -13.51
N ARG A 47 -5.29 12.99 -12.42
CA ARG A 47 -4.92 12.45 -11.10
C ARG A 47 -5.80 11.25 -10.75
N LEU A 48 -5.17 10.12 -10.50
CA LEU A 48 -5.82 8.87 -10.10
C LEU A 48 -5.58 8.63 -8.61
N VAL A 49 -6.66 8.41 -7.87
CA VAL A 49 -6.61 7.99 -6.48
C VAL A 49 -7.24 6.61 -6.38
N PHE A 50 -6.48 5.64 -5.90
CA PHE A 50 -6.92 4.26 -5.74
C PHE A 50 -6.80 3.83 -4.29
N ASN A 51 -7.92 3.43 -3.69
CA ASN A 51 -7.98 2.94 -2.32
C ASN A 51 -8.15 1.42 -2.36
N SER A 52 -7.34 0.69 -1.59
CA SER A 52 -7.46 -0.77 -1.50
C SER A 52 -7.00 -1.28 -0.13
N THR A 53 -7.16 -2.57 0.11
CA THR A 53 -6.62 -3.24 1.29
C THR A 53 -5.54 -4.23 0.89
N TYR A 54 -4.46 -4.28 1.66
CA TYR A 54 -3.38 -5.23 1.49
C TYR A 54 -3.21 -6.03 2.77
N GLN A 55 -3.29 -7.35 2.65
CA GLN A 55 -3.01 -8.25 3.76
C GLN A 55 -1.61 -8.83 3.58
N GLU A 56 -0.79 -8.68 4.61
CA GLU A 56 0.56 -9.23 4.64
C GLU A 56 0.69 -10.18 5.82
N THR A 57 1.29 -11.35 5.62
CA THR A 57 1.65 -12.26 6.71
C THR A 57 3.16 -12.38 6.77
N VAL A 58 3.76 -11.89 7.86
CA VAL A 58 5.21 -11.96 8.11
C VAL A 58 5.44 -12.68 9.42
N ASN A 59 6.27 -13.74 9.41
CA ASN A 59 6.62 -14.53 10.59
C ASN A 59 5.39 -14.99 11.40
N GLY A 60 4.30 -15.38 10.72
CA GLY A 60 3.06 -15.84 11.36
C GLY A 60 2.14 -14.73 11.88
N VAL A 61 2.51 -13.46 11.72
CA VAL A 61 1.68 -12.30 12.09
C VAL A 61 1.01 -11.74 10.84
N THR A 62 -0.32 -11.82 10.79
CA THR A 62 -1.11 -11.20 9.72
C THR A 62 -1.44 -9.76 10.06
N ARG A 63 -1.12 -8.84 9.15
CA ARG A 63 -1.43 -7.41 9.23
C ARG A 63 -2.29 -7.00 8.05
N ASN A 64 -3.32 -6.21 8.33
CA ASN A 64 -4.17 -5.61 7.31
C ASN A 64 -3.81 -4.13 7.17
N TYR A 65 -3.42 -3.73 5.98
CA TYR A 65 -3.10 -2.36 5.62
C TYR A 65 -4.24 -1.77 4.80
N ASN A 66 -4.70 -0.59 5.19
CA ASN A 66 -5.41 0.30 4.29
C ASN A 66 -4.37 0.99 3.41
N THR A 67 -4.59 0.97 2.11
CA THR A 67 -3.66 1.52 1.13
C THR A 67 -4.31 2.62 0.32
N VAL A 68 -3.53 3.65 0.02
CA VAL A 68 -3.91 4.75 -0.87
C VAL A 68 -2.79 4.95 -1.86
N ALA A 69 -3.04 4.68 -3.13
CA ALA A 69 -2.17 5.03 -4.24
C ALA A 69 -2.68 6.30 -4.91
N VAL A 70 -1.79 7.27 -5.08
CA VAL A 70 -2.04 8.51 -5.81
C VAL A 70 -1.07 8.56 -6.98
N THR A 71 -1.58 8.61 -8.20
CA THR A 71 -0.78 8.76 -9.42
C THR A 71 -1.14 10.07 -10.10
N GLU A 72 -0.16 10.94 -10.28
CA GLU A 72 -0.32 12.19 -11.02
C GLU A 72 -0.16 11.97 -12.53
N PRO A 73 -0.71 12.85 -13.40
CA PRO A 73 -0.50 12.77 -14.84
C PRO A 73 0.97 12.85 -15.29
N SER A 74 1.83 13.45 -14.46
CA SER A 74 3.28 13.46 -14.65
C SER A 74 3.91 12.06 -14.56
N GLY A 75 3.20 11.10 -13.97
CA GLY A 75 3.67 9.75 -13.69
C GLY A 75 4.24 9.58 -12.30
N GLU A 76 4.34 10.64 -11.49
CA GLU A 76 4.68 10.49 -10.07
C GLU A 76 3.61 9.65 -9.37
N ILE A 77 4.04 8.62 -8.65
CA ILE A 77 3.14 7.77 -7.86
C ILE A 77 3.58 7.72 -6.41
N LYS A 78 2.61 7.83 -5.50
CA LYS A 78 2.78 7.66 -4.05
C LYS A 78 1.80 6.61 -3.55
N LEU A 79 2.34 5.54 -2.97
CA LEU A 79 1.58 4.50 -2.28
C LEU A 79 1.79 4.65 -0.77
N THR A 80 0.70 4.87 -0.05
CA THR A 80 0.69 4.95 1.41
C THR A 80 -0.02 3.73 1.97
N LEU A 81 0.66 2.96 2.83
CA LEU A 81 0.09 1.85 3.59
C LEU A 81 -0.06 2.30 5.04
N THR A 82 -1.24 2.08 5.62
CA THR A 82 -1.52 2.35 7.02
C THR A 82 -2.17 1.13 7.65
N ALA A 83 -1.55 0.61 8.70
CA ALA A 83 -2.18 -0.36 9.58
C ALA A 83 -2.42 0.29 10.94
N LYS A 84 -3.66 0.15 11.42
CA LYS A 84 -3.97 0.28 12.83
C LYS A 84 -4.10 -1.14 13.36
N PRO A 85 -3.52 -1.49 14.51
CA PRO A 85 -3.93 -2.72 15.17
C PRO A 85 -5.42 -2.56 15.40
N ASN A 86 -6.22 -3.42 14.78
CA ASN A 86 -7.63 -3.48 15.06
C ASN A 86 -7.76 -3.68 16.56
N GLY A 87 -8.27 -2.67 17.27
CA GLY A 87 -8.66 -2.81 18.66
C GLY A 87 -9.57 -4.05 18.76
N LYS A 88 -9.17 -4.97 19.63
CA LYS A 88 -9.65 -6.36 19.82
C LYS A 88 -8.77 -7.39 19.13
N ASP A 89 -7.69 -7.73 19.82
CA ASP A 89 -7.39 -9.15 20.05
C ASP A 89 -8.72 -9.84 20.44
N LYS A 90 -9.38 -10.50 19.49
CA LYS A 90 -10.31 -11.54 19.87
C LYS A 90 -9.43 -12.62 20.49
N LYS A 91 -9.32 -12.60 21.83
CA LYS A 91 -8.91 -13.77 22.62
C LYS A 91 -9.65 -14.97 22.02
N VAL A 92 -8.93 -15.81 21.30
CA VAL A 92 -9.42 -17.13 20.95
C VAL A 92 -9.62 -17.82 22.29
N LYS A 93 -10.87 -17.95 22.73
CA LYS A 93 -11.22 -18.86 23.82
C LYS A 93 -10.98 -20.26 23.27
N SER A 94 -9.85 -20.86 23.64
CA SER A 94 -9.69 -22.31 23.56
C SER A 94 -10.77 -22.93 24.44
N LYS A 95 -11.58 -23.80 23.82
CA LYS A 95 -12.62 -24.60 24.45
C LYS A 95 -12.01 -25.91 24.94
#